data_AF-A0A354K5J9-F1
#
_entry.id   AF-A0A354K5J9-F1
#
_cell.length_a   1.000
_cell.length_b   1.000
_cell.length_c   1.000
_cell.angle_alpha   90.00
_cell.angle_beta   90.00
_cell.angle_gamma   90.00
#
_symmetry.space_group_name_H-M   'P 1'
#
loop_
_entity.id
_entity.type
_entity.pdbx_description
1 polymer ?
#
loop_
_entity_poly.entity_id
_entity_poly.type
_entity_poly.pdbx_seq_one_letter_code
_entity_poly.pdbx_strand_id
1 'polypeptide(L)'
;MDLSKLLGQFGLDADSLQDMMQDPKVQTMMNKISGIMTQGGIMPGDVEDLVGEIEPDGEDGGDSTDIFGKMQDLMGDMGDLGNYLYEEIDLDEEVAAYDPQPEDAADRKFMAVLKEWIAQTVREIPAQDVCMLEIGYHEAFDAEDQVHYEIWLAYNTEETAAKNRERFGQEVWNWINWTDNQFRLVPDEPFAAWREAQGYDEANDGDEMIQRIYDLAAAAVIELHKERFTEQLFGRKVPVIIEGYEYYQKTAIRAVKVNGEELFDAAFFSDCGFEPDDEDETADDEA
;
A
#
# COMPACT_ATOMS: atom_id res chain seq x y z
N MET A 1 -3.00 13.69 -16.07
CA MET A 1 -2.11 13.78 -17.25
C MET A 1 -2.97 13.70 -18.51
N ASP A 2 -2.69 14.46 -19.57
CA ASP A 2 -3.49 14.43 -20.82
C ASP A 2 -3.04 13.23 -21.68
N LEU A 3 -3.74 12.10 -21.57
CA LEU A 3 -3.41 10.83 -22.23
C LEU A 3 -3.25 10.96 -23.76
N SER A 4 -3.94 11.94 -24.37
CA SER A 4 -3.81 12.21 -25.80
C SER A 4 -2.41 12.68 -26.20
N LYS A 5 -1.66 13.31 -25.28
CA LYS A 5 -0.29 13.73 -25.51
C LYS A 5 0.72 12.61 -25.31
N LEU A 6 0.47 11.70 -24.37
CA LEU A 6 1.32 10.52 -24.14
C LEU A 6 1.24 9.59 -25.36
N LEU A 7 0.03 9.29 -25.83
CA LEU A 7 -0.21 8.39 -26.95
C LEU A 7 0.21 8.98 -28.31
N GLY A 8 0.16 10.32 -28.44
CA GLY A 8 0.68 11.02 -29.62
C GLY A 8 2.20 10.94 -29.79
N GLN A 9 2.96 10.61 -28.74
CA GLN A 9 4.41 10.36 -28.84
C GLN A 9 4.74 9.00 -29.46
N PHE A 10 3.81 8.04 -29.45
CA PHE A 10 3.98 6.68 -29.97
C PHE A 10 3.51 6.50 -31.41
N GLY A 11 3.21 7.59 -32.13
CA GLY A 11 2.94 7.56 -33.57
C GLY A 11 1.59 6.97 -33.98
N LEU A 12 0.65 6.81 -33.04
CA LEU A 12 -0.73 6.43 -33.33
C LEU A 12 -1.50 7.63 -33.89
N ASP A 13 -2.12 7.46 -35.06
CA ASP A 13 -3.00 8.49 -35.62
C ASP A 13 -4.36 8.53 -34.88
N ALA A 14 -5.01 9.69 -34.94
CA ALA A 14 -6.22 9.97 -34.17
C ALA A 14 -7.40 9.04 -34.53
N ASP A 15 -7.42 8.54 -35.76
CA ASP A 15 -8.48 7.66 -36.27
C ASP A 15 -8.30 6.22 -35.71
N SER A 16 -7.07 5.71 -35.71
CA SER A 16 -6.75 4.41 -35.08
C SER A 16 -7.01 4.43 -33.57
N LEU A 17 -6.75 5.56 -32.92
CA LEU A 17 -6.96 5.76 -31.49
C LEU A 17 -8.46 5.83 -31.14
N GLN A 18 -9.26 6.42 -32.04
CA GLN A 18 -10.71 6.49 -31.88
C GLN A 18 -11.39 5.12 -32.09
N ASP A 19 -10.85 4.28 -32.97
CA ASP A 19 -11.30 2.90 -33.15
C ASP A 19 -10.87 2.01 -31.97
N MET A 20 -9.65 2.18 -31.44
CA MET A 20 -9.19 1.49 -30.22
C MET A 20 -10.05 1.84 -28.98
N MET A 21 -10.38 3.11 -28.76
CA MET A 21 -11.22 3.50 -27.62
C MET A 21 -12.68 3.01 -27.74
N GLN A 22 -13.12 2.53 -28.91
CA GLN A 22 -14.43 1.92 -29.09
C GLN A 22 -14.42 0.40 -28.91
N ASP A 23 -13.25 -0.22 -28.83
CA ASP A 23 -13.13 -1.65 -28.55
C ASP A 23 -13.49 -1.93 -27.07
N PRO A 24 -14.50 -2.75 -26.79
CA PRO A 24 -14.91 -3.08 -25.43
C PRO A 24 -13.79 -3.67 -24.57
N LYS A 25 -12.85 -4.43 -25.17
CA LYS A 25 -11.71 -5.02 -24.45
C LYS A 25 -10.72 -3.94 -24.03
N VAL A 26 -10.44 -2.97 -24.91
CA VAL A 26 -9.58 -1.82 -24.60
C VAL A 26 -10.23 -0.93 -23.53
N GLN A 27 -11.53 -0.71 -23.57
CA GLN A 27 -12.23 0.04 -22.51
C GLN A 27 -12.18 -0.69 -21.16
N THR A 28 -12.38 -2.01 -21.14
CA THR A 28 -12.24 -2.80 -19.90
C THR A 28 -10.82 -2.71 -19.36
N MET A 29 -9.81 -2.79 -20.22
CA MET A 29 -8.40 -2.66 -19.85
C MET A 29 -8.06 -1.26 -19.35
N MET A 30 -8.53 -0.21 -20.01
CA MET A 30 -8.33 1.18 -19.59
C MET A 30 -9.01 1.48 -18.26
N ASN A 31 -10.16 0.87 -17.98
CA ASN A 31 -10.82 0.97 -16.68
C ASN A 31 -10.01 0.24 -15.59
N LYS A 32 -9.40 -0.91 -15.90
CA LYS A 32 -8.50 -1.62 -14.98
C LYS A 32 -7.22 -0.81 -14.72
N ILE A 33 -6.55 -0.34 -15.78
CA ILE A 33 -5.36 0.52 -15.68
C ILE A 33 -5.67 1.83 -14.94
N SER A 34 -6.83 2.43 -15.20
CA SER A 34 -7.28 3.60 -14.45
C SER A 34 -7.51 3.27 -12.97
N GLY A 35 -8.05 2.09 -12.66
CA GLY A 35 -8.21 1.58 -11.31
C GLY A 35 -6.87 1.43 -10.59
N ILE A 36 -5.91 0.77 -11.24
CA ILE A 36 -4.54 0.55 -10.76
C ILE A 36 -3.81 1.91 -10.57
N MET A 37 -3.95 2.83 -11.52
CA MET A 37 -3.36 4.18 -11.39
C MET A 37 -4.00 5.03 -10.29
N THR A 38 -5.28 4.81 -9.94
CA THR A 38 -5.91 5.46 -8.78
C THR A 38 -5.54 4.81 -7.44
N GLN A 39 -4.94 3.63 -7.44
CA GLN A 39 -4.55 2.88 -6.25
C GLN A 39 -3.08 3.06 -5.83
N GLY A 40 -2.30 3.88 -6.55
CA GLY A 40 -0.96 4.29 -6.13
C GLY A 40 0.19 3.85 -7.03
N GLY A 41 -0.09 3.21 -8.16
CA GLY A 41 0.93 2.83 -9.15
C GLY A 41 0.64 1.48 -9.76
N ILE A 42 1.36 1.15 -10.85
CA ILE A 42 1.28 -0.16 -11.49
C ILE A 42 2.44 -1.00 -10.95
N MET A 43 2.17 -2.10 -10.26
CA MET A 43 3.22 -3.06 -9.87
C MET A 43 3.62 -3.90 -11.10
N PRO A 44 4.87 -4.42 -11.18
CA PRO A 44 5.28 -5.29 -12.28
C PRO A 44 4.36 -6.51 -12.49
N GLY A 45 3.83 -7.07 -11.39
CA GLY A 45 2.86 -8.17 -11.42
C GLY A 45 1.49 -7.78 -12.00
N ASP A 46 1.06 -6.52 -11.85
CA ASP A 46 -0.21 -6.04 -12.43
C ASP A 46 -0.13 -5.97 -13.96
N VAL A 47 1.06 -5.68 -14.49
CA VAL A 47 1.31 -5.68 -15.95
C VAL A 47 1.28 -7.11 -16.49
N GLU A 48 1.88 -8.07 -15.78
CA GLU A 48 1.88 -9.48 -16.19
C GLU A 48 0.47 -10.08 -16.17
N ASP A 49 -0.35 -9.77 -15.16
CA ASP A 49 -1.75 -10.21 -15.09
C ASP A 49 -2.61 -9.55 -16.17
N LEU A 50 -2.37 -8.27 -16.48
CA LEU A 50 -3.04 -7.55 -17.57
C LEU A 50 -2.69 -8.14 -18.95
N VAL A 51 -1.44 -8.59 -19.15
CA VAL A 51 -0.96 -9.17 -20.41
C VAL A 51 -1.36 -10.65 -20.53
N GLY A 52 -1.36 -11.41 -19.43
CA GLY A 52 -1.71 -12.83 -19.39
C GLY A 52 -3.21 -13.12 -19.60
N GLU A 53 -4.10 -12.22 -19.19
CA GLU A 53 -5.55 -12.36 -19.43
C GLU A 53 -5.98 -12.07 -20.88
N ILE A 54 -5.08 -11.53 -21.71
CA ILE A 54 -5.33 -11.20 -23.11
C ILE A 54 -4.54 -12.17 -24.00
N GLU A 55 -4.78 -13.47 -23.84
CA GLU A 55 -4.43 -14.39 -24.92
C GLU A 55 -5.34 -14.10 -26.13
N PRO A 56 -4.78 -13.98 -27.34
CA PRO A 56 -5.58 -13.81 -28.54
C PRO A 56 -6.33 -15.12 -28.79
N ASP A 57 -7.63 -15.12 -28.48
CA ASP A 57 -8.55 -16.13 -29.02
C ASP A 57 -8.38 -16.15 -30.55
N GLY A 58 -7.84 -17.26 -31.04
CA GLY A 58 -7.40 -17.41 -32.41
C GLY A 58 -8.49 -17.18 -33.45
N GLU A 59 -8.01 -16.86 -34.65
CA GLU A 59 -8.72 -16.86 -35.93
C GLU A 59 -9.80 -15.79 -36.12
N ASP A 60 -9.42 -14.51 -36.16
CA ASP A 60 -10.00 -13.60 -37.15
C ASP A 60 -8.91 -12.71 -37.77
N GLY A 61 -8.68 -12.93 -39.07
CA GLY A 61 -7.57 -12.38 -39.84
C GLY A 61 -7.81 -10.95 -40.32
N GLY A 62 -7.77 -9.97 -39.41
CA GLY A 62 -7.72 -8.55 -39.78
C GLY A 62 -7.28 -7.64 -38.64
N ASP A 63 -6.24 -6.84 -38.87
CA ASP A 63 -5.68 -5.66 -38.16
C ASP A 63 -5.54 -5.64 -36.62
N SER A 64 -6.22 -6.51 -35.89
CA SER A 64 -6.21 -6.57 -34.42
C SER A 64 -4.86 -7.05 -33.87
N THR A 65 -4.15 -7.90 -34.60
CA THR A 65 -2.81 -8.38 -34.22
C THR A 65 -1.75 -7.28 -34.22
N ASP A 66 -1.91 -6.26 -35.07
CA ASP A 66 -0.98 -5.10 -35.12
C ASP A 66 -1.27 -4.10 -33.99
N ILE A 67 -2.52 -4.02 -33.53
CA ILE A 67 -2.93 -3.19 -32.38
C ILE A 67 -2.49 -3.84 -31.07
N PHE A 68 -2.73 -5.14 -30.89
CA PHE A 68 -2.29 -5.86 -29.69
C PHE A 68 -0.77 -5.96 -29.60
N GLY A 69 -0.06 -6.16 -30.73
CA GLY A 69 1.41 -6.11 -30.77
C GLY A 69 1.96 -4.73 -30.36
N LYS A 70 1.40 -3.64 -30.91
CA LYS A 70 1.80 -2.27 -30.52
C LYS A 70 1.44 -1.94 -29.08
N MET A 71 0.40 -2.54 -28.52
CA MET A 71 -0.03 -2.33 -27.14
C MET A 71 0.79 -3.15 -26.15
N GLN A 72 1.26 -4.34 -26.56
CA GLN A 72 2.24 -5.12 -25.83
C GLN A 72 3.63 -4.46 -25.89
N ASP A 73 4.02 -3.88 -27.02
CA ASP A 73 5.21 -3.04 -27.14
C ASP A 73 5.07 -1.75 -26.30
N LEU A 74 3.88 -1.12 -26.28
CA LEU A 74 3.60 0.03 -25.41
C LEU A 74 3.63 -0.35 -23.93
N MET A 75 3.11 -1.52 -23.55
CA MET A 75 3.17 -2.01 -22.17
C MET A 75 4.57 -2.48 -21.78
N GLY A 76 5.34 -3.04 -22.70
CA GLY A 76 6.77 -3.34 -22.53
C GLY A 76 7.59 -2.06 -22.37
N ASP A 77 7.35 -1.05 -23.21
CA ASP A 77 7.93 0.28 -23.10
C ASP A 77 7.41 1.02 -21.84
N MET A 78 6.20 0.72 -21.34
CA MET A 78 5.67 1.23 -20.06
C MET A 78 6.25 0.50 -18.84
N GLY A 79 6.59 -0.78 -18.96
CA GLY A 79 7.35 -1.53 -17.96
C GLY A 79 8.81 -1.06 -17.90
N ASP A 80 9.41 -0.78 -19.05
CA ASP A 80 10.71 -0.10 -19.14
C ASP A 80 10.61 1.37 -18.68
N LEU A 81 9.48 2.07 -18.92
CA LEU A 81 9.21 3.39 -18.32
C LEU A 81 8.96 3.30 -16.82
N GLY A 82 8.48 2.18 -16.30
CA GLY A 82 8.49 1.85 -14.87
C GLY A 82 9.92 1.94 -14.37
N ASN A 83 10.84 1.18 -14.97
CA ASN A 83 12.28 1.26 -14.69
C ASN A 83 12.92 2.66 -14.91
N TYR A 84 12.34 3.52 -15.76
CA TYR A 84 12.81 4.90 -15.97
C TYR A 84 12.10 5.97 -15.11
N LEU A 85 11.04 5.62 -14.37
CA LEU A 85 10.27 6.52 -13.50
C LEU A 85 10.46 6.23 -12.01
N TYR A 86 11.01 5.06 -11.65
CA TYR A 86 11.53 4.82 -10.31
C TYR A 86 12.90 5.48 -10.20
N GLU A 87 12.96 6.70 -9.67
CA GLU A 87 14.17 7.08 -8.93
C GLU A 87 14.36 5.98 -7.89
N GLU A 88 15.49 5.27 -7.97
CA GLU A 88 15.91 4.29 -7.00
C GLU A 88 15.82 4.94 -5.62
N ILE A 89 14.76 4.59 -4.87
CA ILE A 89 14.47 5.24 -3.60
C ILE A 89 15.47 4.68 -2.60
N ASP A 90 16.40 5.52 -2.16
CA ASP A 90 17.25 5.21 -1.02
C ASP A 90 16.38 5.21 0.24
N LEU A 91 16.05 4.00 0.72
CA LEU A 91 15.21 3.80 1.90
C LEU A 91 15.80 4.50 3.13
N ASP A 92 17.12 4.48 3.30
CA ASP A 92 17.79 5.12 4.44
C ASP A 92 17.66 6.64 4.37
N GLU A 93 17.82 7.23 3.18
CA GLU A 93 17.63 8.67 2.96
C GLU A 93 16.18 9.09 3.25
N GLU A 94 15.20 8.36 2.70
CA GLU A 94 13.78 8.66 2.91
C GLU A 94 13.34 8.47 4.36
N VAL A 95 13.81 7.42 5.03
CA VAL A 95 13.56 7.21 6.47
C VAL A 95 14.16 8.33 7.31
N ALA A 96 15.36 8.82 6.94
CA ALA A 96 15.99 9.94 7.61
C ALA A 96 15.19 11.25 7.41
N ALA A 97 14.65 11.47 6.21
CA ALA A 97 13.88 12.65 5.85
C ALA A 97 12.45 12.64 6.43
N TYR A 98 11.83 11.47 6.56
CA TYR A 98 10.47 11.31 7.07
C TYR A 98 10.41 11.56 8.58
N ASP A 99 9.78 12.66 9.01
CA ASP A 99 9.57 13.00 10.43
C ASP A 99 8.07 13.24 10.72
N PRO A 100 7.31 12.18 11.06
CA PRO A 100 5.90 12.32 11.36
C PRO A 100 5.71 13.07 12.69
N GLN A 101 5.24 14.32 12.61
CA GLN A 101 4.97 15.16 13.77
C GLN A 101 3.62 15.89 13.62
N PRO A 102 2.90 16.13 14.73
CA PRO A 102 1.67 16.92 14.70
C PRO A 102 2.00 18.38 14.39
N GLU A 103 1.32 18.97 13.40
CA GLU A 103 1.60 20.32 12.90
C GLU A 103 0.94 21.38 13.77
N ASP A 104 -0.26 21.08 14.28
CA ASP A 104 -1.05 22.04 15.02
C ASP A 104 -1.69 21.45 16.31
N ALA A 105 -2.59 22.21 16.91
CA ALA A 105 -3.26 21.82 18.15
C ALA A 105 -4.33 20.74 17.94
N ALA A 106 -4.99 20.70 16.78
CA ALA A 106 -5.95 19.67 16.45
C ALA A 106 -5.24 18.33 16.25
N ASP A 107 -4.12 18.34 15.54
CA ASP A 107 -3.26 17.16 15.37
C ASP A 107 -2.72 16.64 16.69
N ARG A 108 -2.18 17.51 17.55
CA ARG A 108 -1.70 17.09 18.88
C ARG A 108 -2.82 16.45 19.71
N LYS A 109 -4.04 16.98 19.61
CA LYS A 109 -5.19 16.43 20.31
C LYS A 109 -5.58 15.06 19.74
N PHE A 110 -5.63 14.94 18.42
CA PHE A 110 -6.00 13.70 17.76
C PHE A 110 -4.95 12.61 17.90
N MET A 111 -3.66 12.93 17.76
CA MET A 111 -2.54 12.04 18.05
C MET A 111 -2.61 11.49 19.49
N ALA A 112 -2.97 12.32 20.48
CA ALA A 112 -3.15 11.84 21.86
C ALA A 112 -4.31 10.84 21.98
N VAL A 113 -5.40 11.05 21.21
CA VAL A 113 -6.51 10.09 21.12
C VAL A 113 -6.06 8.79 20.47
N LEU A 114 -5.37 8.86 19.32
CA LEU A 114 -4.82 7.69 18.63
C LEU A 114 -3.91 6.88 19.55
N LYS A 115 -2.98 7.53 20.24
CA LYS A 115 -2.06 6.87 21.17
C LYS A 115 -2.79 6.13 22.30
N GLU A 116 -3.74 6.80 22.96
CA GLU A 116 -4.52 6.18 24.04
C GLU A 116 -5.38 5.02 23.51
N TRP A 117 -6.00 5.21 22.34
CA TRP A 117 -6.80 4.17 21.69
C TRP A 117 -5.97 2.95 21.29
N ILE A 118 -4.79 3.14 20.67
CA ILE A 118 -3.85 2.06 20.35
C ILE A 118 -3.48 1.32 21.64
N ALA A 119 -3.05 2.06 22.67
CA ALA A 119 -2.62 1.46 23.92
C ALA A 119 -3.75 0.70 24.63
N GLN A 120 -4.98 1.21 24.61
CA GLN A 120 -6.12 0.53 25.21
C GLN A 120 -6.47 -0.72 24.41
N THR A 121 -6.58 -0.60 23.09
CA THR A 121 -6.89 -1.70 22.17
C THR A 121 -5.90 -2.85 22.32
N VAL A 122 -4.60 -2.54 22.33
CA VAL A 122 -3.54 -3.55 22.44
C VAL A 122 -3.56 -4.24 23.82
N ARG A 123 -3.90 -3.54 24.90
CA ARG A 123 -4.04 -4.15 26.24
C ARG A 123 -5.22 -5.13 26.33
N GLU A 124 -6.23 -4.95 25.50
CA GLU A 124 -7.42 -5.80 25.47
C GLU A 124 -7.21 -7.08 24.63
N ILE A 125 -6.10 -7.19 23.89
CA ILE A 125 -5.78 -8.38 23.10
C ILE A 125 -5.58 -9.57 24.05
N PRO A 126 -6.35 -10.67 23.88
CA PRO A 126 -6.25 -11.83 24.76
C PRO A 126 -5.00 -12.68 24.47
N ALA A 127 -4.51 -12.65 23.23
CA ALA A 127 -3.33 -13.39 22.78
C ALA A 127 -2.05 -12.84 23.45
N GLN A 128 -1.16 -13.73 23.85
CA GLN A 128 0.12 -13.37 24.47
C GLN A 128 1.28 -13.46 23.47
N ASP A 129 1.08 -14.16 22.36
CA ASP A 129 2.03 -14.41 21.28
C ASP A 129 1.82 -13.48 20.09
N VAL A 130 1.34 -12.26 20.34
CA VAL A 130 1.21 -11.22 19.31
C VAL A 130 2.57 -10.96 18.67
N CYS A 131 2.64 -11.02 17.35
CA CYS A 131 3.90 -10.90 16.59
C CYS A 131 3.91 -9.69 15.64
N MET A 132 2.75 -9.15 15.28
CA MET A 132 2.66 -7.86 14.60
C MET A 132 1.32 -7.18 14.85
N LEU A 133 1.29 -5.88 14.63
CA LEU A 133 0.10 -5.04 14.66
C LEU A 133 0.00 -4.29 13.34
N GLU A 134 -1.20 -3.95 12.93
CA GLU A 134 -1.43 -3.05 11.80
C GLU A 134 -2.52 -2.04 12.11
N ILE A 135 -2.28 -0.80 11.67
CA ILE A 135 -3.22 0.30 11.79
C ILE A 135 -3.53 0.76 10.37
N GLY A 136 -4.79 0.67 10.00
CA GLY A 136 -5.24 1.10 8.69
C GLY A 136 -6.42 2.05 8.76
N TYR A 137 -6.83 2.48 7.57
CA TYR A 137 -7.97 3.33 7.34
C TYR A 137 -8.77 2.72 6.19
N HIS A 138 -10.09 2.67 6.31
CA HIS A 138 -10.94 2.24 5.20
C HIS A 138 -12.30 2.93 5.22
N GLU A 139 -12.92 2.91 4.04
CA GLU A 139 -14.33 3.23 3.84
C GLU A 139 -15.18 2.02 4.26
N ALA A 140 -16.17 2.26 5.10
CA ALA A 140 -17.15 1.29 5.56
C ALA A 140 -18.57 1.76 5.23
N PHE A 141 -19.50 0.82 5.12
CA PHE A 141 -20.92 1.10 4.84
C PHE A 141 -21.76 0.74 6.05
N ASP A 142 -22.58 1.67 6.51
CA ASP A 142 -23.50 1.40 7.62
C ASP A 142 -24.72 0.58 7.14
N ALA A 143 -25.64 0.29 8.06
CA ALA A 143 -26.84 -0.49 7.75
C ALA A 143 -27.80 0.20 6.76
N GLU A 144 -27.58 1.48 6.46
CA GLU A 144 -28.34 2.30 5.52
C GLU A 144 -27.58 2.56 4.21
N ASP A 145 -26.48 1.81 3.96
CA ASP A 145 -25.54 2.00 2.85
C ASP A 145 -24.92 3.40 2.82
N GLN A 146 -24.85 4.08 3.97
CA GLN A 146 -24.11 5.33 4.09
C GLN A 146 -22.64 5.04 4.35
N VAL A 147 -21.82 5.72 3.56
CA VAL A 147 -20.37 5.72 3.73
C VAL A 147 -20.02 6.34 5.07
N HIS A 148 -19.23 5.63 5.86
CA HIS A 148 -18.51 6.13 7.01
C HIS A 148 -17.05 5.68 6.93
N TYR A 149 -16.19 6.36 7.66
CA TYR A 149 -14.76 6.13 7.56
C TYR A 149 -14.21 5.68 8.89
N GLU A 150 -13.34 4.69 8.85
CA GLU A 150 -12.93 3.95 10.02
C GLU A 150 -11.41 3.77 10.05
N ILE A 151 -10.80 4.23 11.14
CA ILE A 151 -9.44 3.85 11.49
C ILE A 151 -9.52 2.57 12.31
N TRP A 152 -8.82 1.54 11.85
CA TRP A 152 -8.85 0.21 12.46
C TRP A 152 -7.49 -0.21 12.97
N LEU A 153 -7.48 -1.14 13.93
CA LEU A 153 -6.29 -1.85 14.37
C LEU A 153 -6.53 -3.36 14.31
N ALA A 154 -5.61 -4.08 13.69
CA ALA A 154 -5.56 -5.54 13.63
C ALA A 154 -4.25 -6.05 14.24
N TYR A 155 -4.21 -7.36 14.55
CA TYR A 155 -3.02 -8.01 15.09
C TYR A 155 -2.86 -9.41 14.52
N ASN A 156 -1.62 -9.87 14.43
CA ASN A 156 -1.28 -11.25 14.11
C ASN A 156 -0.59 -11.95 15.27
N THR A 157 -0.70 -13.27 15.33
CA THR A 157 -0.03 -14.13 16.32
C THR A 157 1.03 -14.99 15.66
N GLU A 158 2.01 -15.47 16.42
CA GLU A 158 3.05 -16.36 15.87
C GLU A 158 2.46 -17.62 15.22
N GLU A 159 1.44 -18.21 15.84
CA GLU A 159 0.77 -19.39 15.31
C GLU A 159 0.14 -19.12 13.94
N THR A 160 -0.55 -17.99 13.79
CA THR A 160 -1.22 -17.62 12.54
C THR A 160 -0.21 -17.20 11.47
N ALA A 161 0.80 -16.41 11.83
CA ALA A 161 1.89 -16.05 10.93
C ALA A 161 2.63 -17.29 10.36
N ALA A 162 2.89 -18.30 11.21
CA ALA A 162 3.49 -19.56 10.77
C ALA A 162 2.59 -20.33 9.78
N LYS A 163 1.29 -20.43 10.07
CA LYS A 163 0.31 -21.06 9.17
C LYS A 163 0.18 -20.34 7.84
N ASN A 164 0.19 -19.01 7.85
CA ASN A 164 0.13 -18.20 6.64
C ASN A 164 1.37 -18.43 5.78
N ARG A 165 2.55 -18.48 6.41
CA ARG A 165 3.79 -18.79 5.69
C ARG A 165 3.77 -20.17 5.04
N GLU A 166 3.21 -21.18 5.71
CA GLU A 166 3.05 -22.53 5.14
C GLU A 166 2.03 -22.58 3.98
N ARG A 167 1.00 -21.73 4.02
CA ARG A 167 -0.13 -21.78 3.07
C ARG A 167 0.04 -20.87 1.86
N PHE A 168 0.55 -19.66 2.06
CA PHE A 168 0.63 -18.59 1.07
C PHE A 168 2.07 -18.17 0.78
N GLY A 169 3.06 -18.90 1.31
CA GLY A 169 4.47 -18.61 1.06
C GLY A 169 4.95 -17.37 1.82
N GLN A 170 5.33 -16.31 1.12
CA GLN A 170 5.97 -15.13 1.73
C GLN A 170 4.98 -14.05 2.21
N GLU A 171 3.67 -14.22 1.98
CA GLU A 171 2.60 -13.25 2.34
C GLU A 171 2.26 -13.20 3.84
N VAL A 172 3.27 -13.29 4.73
CA VAL A 172 3.08 -13.25 6.18
C VAL A 172 2.63 -11.87 6.67
N TRP A 173 2.99 -10.83 5.92
CA TRP A 173 2.75 -9.42 6.25
C TRP A 173 1.36 -8.94 5.89
N ASN A 174 0.67 -9.59 4.95
CA ASN A 174 -0.64 -9.15 4.50
C ASN A 174 -1.75 -9.48 5.53
N TRP A 175 -2.37 -8.45 6.11
CA TRP A 175 -3.43 -8.62 7.11
C TRP A 175 -4.68 -9.35 6.61
N ILE A 176 -4.94 -9.37 5.31
CA ILE A 176 -6.09 -10.11 4.75
C ILE A 176 -5.99 -11.61 5.08
N ASN A 177 -4.77 -12.10 5.26
CA ASN A 177 -4.47 -13.48 5.57
C ASN A 177 -4.51 -13.77 7.09
N TRP A 178 -4.66 -12.76 7.96
CA TRP A 178 -4.64 -12.96 9.41
C TRP A 178 -5.99 -13.49 9.88
N THR A 179 -6.04 -14.78 10.20
CA THR A 179 -7.28 -15.54 10.41
C THR A 179 -8.08 -15.17 11.67
N ASP A 180 -7.62 -14.22 12.49
CA ASP A 180 -8.27 -13.74 13.72
C ASP A 180 -8.22 -12.20 13.84
N ASN A 181 -8.51 -11.47 12.76
CA ASN A 181 -8.57 -10.02 12.79
C ASN A 181 -9.69 -9.51 13.71
N GLN A 182 -9.34 -9.11 14.94
CA GLN A 182 -10.21 -8.28 15.75
C GLN A 182 -9.97 -6.82 15.41
N PHE A 183 -10.76 -6.31 14.46
CA PHE A 183 -10.79 -4.88 14.22
C PHE A 183 -11.37 -4.17 15.45
N ARG A 184 -10.58 -3.27 16.01
CA ARG A 184 -11.08 -2.20 16.88
C ARG A 184 -11.04 -0.92 16.09
N LEU A 185 -12.03 -0.07 16.32
CA LEU A 185 -12.21 1.17 15.59
C LEU A 185 -11.93 2.35 16.50
N VAL A 186 -11.32 3.40 15.97
CA VAL A 186 -11.30 4.69 16.64
C VAL A 186 -12.74 5.20 16.71
N PRO A 187 -13.22 5.67 17.88
CA PRO A 187 -14.54 6.28 17.97
C PRO A 187 -14.69 7.45 16.98
N ASP A 188 -15.85 7.53 16.33
CA ASP A 188 -16.12 8.51 15.27
C ASP A 188 -15.99 9.97 15.75
N GLU A 189 -16.50 10.33 16.94
CA GLU A 189 -16.55 11.72 17.38
C GLU A 189 -15.17 12.41 17.45
N PRO A 190 -14.12 11.81 18.05
CA PRO A 190 -12.76 12.34 17.97
C PRO A 190 -12.22 12.50 16.54
N PHE A 191 -12.52 11.55 15.65
CA PHE A 191 -12.06 11.57 14.27
C PHE A 191 -12.78 12.66 13.46
N ALA A 192 -14.11 12.68 13.50
CA ALA A 192 -14.94 13.69 12.87
C ALA A 192 -14.58 15.11 13.32
N ALA A 193 -14.31 15.32 14.62
CA ALA A 193 -13.91 16.61 15.16
C ALA A 193 -12.51 17.06 14.70
N TRP A 194 -11.57 16.13 14.55
CA TRP A 194 -10.25 16.41 13.98
C TRP A 194 -10.35 16.77 12.50
N ARG A 195 -11.09 15.96 11.72
CA ARG A 195 -11.34 16.18 10.30
C ARG A 195 -11.95 17.56 10.03
N GLU A 196 -12.99 17.91 10.78
CA GLU A 196 -13.62 19.25 10.68
C GLU A 196 -12.63 20.38 11.00
N ALA A 197 -11.78 20.18 12.02
CA ALA A 197 -10.80 21.19 12.42
C ALA A 197 -9.68 21.39 11.37
N GLN A 198 -9.30 20.33 10.66
CA GLN A 198 -8.35 20.39 9.54
C GLN A 198 -8.97 20.95 8.25
N GLY A 199 -10.31 20.99 8.18
CA GLY A 199 -11.02 21.48 7.00
C GLY A 199 -10.99 20.53 5.82
N TYR A 200 -10.68 19.24 6.06
CA TYR A 200 -10.71 18.21 5.03
C TYR A 200 -12.14 17.99 4.52
N ASP A 201 -12.28 18.03 3.19
CA ASP A 201 -13.45 17.56 2.47
C ASP A 201 -13.13 16.19 1.86
N GLU A 202 -13.71 15.12 2.40
CA GLU A 202 -13.34 13.74 2.06
C GLU A 202 -13.48 13.41 0.58
N ALA A 203 -14.40 14.06 -0.14
CA ALA A 203 -14.58 13.84 -1.57
C ALA A 203 -13.43 14.41 -2.41
N ASN A 204 -12.66 15.35 -1.86
CA ASN A 204 -11.62 16.08 -2.56
C ASN A 204 -10.22 15.87 -1.96
N ASP A 205 -10.14 15.60 -0.67
CA ASP A 205 -8.91 15.60 0.12
C ASP A 205 -8.61 14.22 0.76
N GLY A 206 -9.31 13.17 0.32
CA GLY A 206 -9.22 11.81 0.90
C GLY A 206 -7.79 11.32 1.05
N ASP A 207 -6.99 11.37 -0.03
CA ASP A 207 -5.60 10.88 0.00
C ASP A 207 -4.71 11.69 0.97
N GLU A 208 -4.83 13.01 0.97
CA GLU A 208 -4.06 13.87 1.88
C GLU A 208 -4.45 13.62 3.34
N MET A 209 -5.75 13.50 3.60
CA MET A 209 -6.28 13.17 4.92
C MET A 209 -5.78 11.80 5.38
N ILE A 210 -5.80 10.77 4.53
CA ILE A 210 -5.31 9.42 4.84
C ILE A 210 -3.83 9.45 5.20
N GLN A 211 -3.00 10.11 4.39
CA GLN A 211 -1.57 10.24 4.67
C GLN A 211 -1.35 10.98 6.00
N ARG A 212 -2.14 12.02 6.28
CA ARG A 212 -2.07 12.73 7.56
C ARG A 212 -2.46 11.85 8.75
N ILE A 213 -3.49 11.00 8.62
CA ILE A 213 -3.86 10.02 9.65
C ILE A 213 -2.69 9.06 9.91
N TYR A 214 -2.05 8.56 8.86
CA TYR A 214 -0.92 7.65 8.97
C TYR A 214 0.30 8.30 9.62
N ASP A 215 0.58 9.58 9.33
CA ASP A 215 1.64 10.33 10.01
C ASP A 215 1.34 10.48 11.51
N LEU A 216 0.10 10.83 11.88
CA LEU A 216 -0.29 10.96 13.29
C LEU A 216 -0.28 9.61 14.03
N ALA A 217 -0.67 8.53 13.36
CA ALA A 217 -0.53 7.17 13.89
C ALA A 217 0.94 6.79 14.07
N ALA A 218 1.81 7.12 13.11
CA ALA A 218 3.25 6.86 13.19
C ALA A 218 3.89 7.60 14.37
N ALA A 219 3.56 8.88 14.55
CA ALA A 219 3.98 9.67 15.70
C ALA A 219 3.52 9.03 17.02
N ALA A 220 2.27 8.59 17.10
CA ALA A 220 1.71 7.93 18.28
C ALA A 220 2.44 6.62 18.62
N VAL A 221 2.69 5.77 17.61
CA VAL A 221 3.42 4.51 17.80
C VAL A 221 4.87 4.74 18.19
N ILE A 222 5.55 5.75 17.63
CA ILE A 222 6.90 6.13 18.04
C ILE A 222 6.95 6.48 19.53
N GLU A 223 5.96 7.21 20.06
CA GLU A 223 5.87 7.47 21.49
C GLU A 223 5.65 6.20 22.32
N LEU A 224 4.79 5.29 21.86
CA LEU A 224 4.55 4.01 22.55
C LEU A 224 5.81 3.13 22.56
N HIS A 225 6.58 3.10 21.47
CA HIS A 225 7.87 2.40 21.41
C HIS A 225 8.91 3.04 22.34
N LYS A 226 8.97 4.37 22.42
CA LYS A 226 9.83 5.06 23.41
C LYS A 226 9.46 4.70 24.86
N GLU A 227 8.17 4.45 25.11
CA GLU A 227 7.65 4.00 26.40
C GLU A 227 7.86 2.50 26.64
N ARG A 228 8.38 1.76 25.66
CA ARG A 228 8.56 0.30 25.69
C ARG A 228 7.23 -0.43 25.94
N PHE A 229 6.16 0.10 25.38
CA PHE A 229 4.80 -0.33 25.69
C PHE A 229 4.55 -1.80 25.31
N THR A 230 4.92 -2.20 24.09
CA THR A 230 4.72 -3.58 23.62
C THR A 230 5.65 -4.55 24.34
N GLU A 231 6.88 -4.12 24.69
CA GLU A 231 7.81 -4.93 25.48
C GLU A 231 7.28 -5.21 26.89
N GLN A 232 6.60 -4.25 27.50
CA GLN A 232 6.00 -4.44 28.82
C GLN A 232 4.81 -5.41 28.79
N LEU A 233 4.07 -5.46 27.68
CA LEU A 233 2.90 -6.34 27.53
C LEU A 233 3.26 -7.74 27.02
N PHE A 234 4.07 -7.82 25.97
CA PHE A 234 4.36 -9.06 25.24
C PHE A 234 5.79 -9.56 25.44
N GLY A 235 6.62 -8.84 26.19
CA GLY A 235 8.02 -9.23 26.44
C GLY A 235 8.99 -8.94 25.29
N ARG A 236 8.49 -8.41 24.17
CA ARG A 236 9.26 -8.01 23.00
C ARG A 236 8.69 -6.77 22.34
N LYS A 237 9.51 -6.10 21.53
CA LYS A 237 9.02 -5.04 20.65
C LYS A 237 8.22 -5.70 19.55
N VAL A 238 6.98 -5.28 19.37
CA VAL A 238 6.09 -5.79 18.32
C VAL A 238 6.08 -4.79 17.16
N PRO A 239 6.39 -5.20 15.92
CA PRO A 239 6.30 -4.31 14.76
C PRO A 239 4.86 -3.84 14.56
N VAL A 240 4.70 -2.58 14.19
CA VAL A 240 3.42 -1.96 13.85
C VAL A 240 3.51 -1.41 12.42
N ILE A 241 2.75 -2.01 11.51
CA ILE A 241 2.58 -1.51 10.15
C ILE A 241 1.46 -0.46 10.18
N ILE A 242 1.63 0.61 9.41
CA ILE A 242 0.63 1.69 9.31
C ILE A 242 0.33 1.88 7.84
N GLU A 243 -0.67 1.15 7.38
CA GLU A 243 -1.13 1.12 6.00
C GLU A 243 -2.53 0.50 5.88
N GLY A 244 -3.18 0.73 4.75
CA GLY A 244 -4.46 0.13 4.39
C GLY A 244 -4.34 -1.23 3.71
N TYR A 245 -4.89 -1.35 2.50
CA TYR A 245 -5.02 -2.62 1.79
C TYR A 245 -3.76 -3.06 1.05
N GLU A 246 -2.94 -2.11 0.60
CA GLU A 246 -1.84 -2.33 -0.33
C GLU A 246 -0.57 -1.69 0.21
N TYR A 247 0.54 -2.43 0.13
CA TYR A 247 1.84 -1.96 0.58
C TYR A 247 2.60 -1.35 -0.60
N TYR A 248 3.30 -0.25 -0.31
CA TYR A 248 4.09 0.48 -1.27
C TYR A 248 5.30 1.09 -0.56
N GLN A 249 6.16 1.80 -1.29
CA GLN A 249 7.44 2.23 -0.75
C GLN A 249 7.32 3.10 0.51
N LYS A 250 6.29 3.95 0.62
CA LYS A 250 6.05 4.74 1.86
C LYS A 250 5.64 3.87 3.04
N THR A 251 5.02 2.71 2.81
CA THR A 251 4.71 1.74 3.86
C THR A 251 6.00 1.28 4.52
N ALA A 252 7.01 0.89 3.74
CA ALA A 252 8.31 0.51 4.27
C ALA A 252 9.03 1.68 4.95
N ILE A 253 9.06 2.88 4.33
CA ILE A 253 9.66 4.08 4.95
C ILE A 253 9.04 4.34 6.33
N ARG A 254 7.71 4.31 6.42
CA ARG A 254 6.98 4.52 7.68
C ARG A 254 7.24 3.40 8.68
N ALA A 255 7.21 2.14 8.22
CA ALA A 255 7.44 0.97 9.05
C ALA A 255 8.86 0.98 9.66
N VAL A 256 9.90 1.23 8.87
CA VAL A 256 11.28 1.35 9.33
C VAL A 256 11.42 2.54 10.27
N LYS A 257 10.85 3.71 9.94
CA LYS A 257 10.93 4.89 10.80
C LYS A 257 10.34 4.64 12.20
N VAL A 258 9.19 3.97 12.25
CA VAL A 258 8.47 3.73 13.50
C VAL A 258 9.13 2.61 14.30
N ASN A 259 9.54 1.53 13.63
CA ASN A 259 9.87 0.26 14.29
C ASN A 259 11.36 -0.07 14.29
N GLY A 260 12.16 0.48 13.39
CA GLY A 260 13.49 -0.02 13.06
C GLY A 260 13.42 -1.12 11.99
N GLU A 261 14.39 -1.11 11.09
CA GLU A 261 14.48 -2.03 9.94
C GLU A 261 14.61 -3.50 10.39
N GLU A 262 15.24 -3.74 11.54
CA GLU A 262 15.57 -5.08 12.04
C GLU A 262 14.36 -5.97 12.36
N LEU A 263 13.14 -5.40 12.35
CA LEU A 263 11.91 -6.13 12.60
C LEU A 263 11.24 -6.65 11.32
N PHE A 264 11.75 -6.31 10.15
CA PHE A 264 11.20 -6.71 8.86
C PHE A 264 12.17 -7.61 8.10
N ASP A 265 11.65 -8.47 7.24
CA ASP A 265 12.43 -9.38 6.40
C ASP A 265 12.34 -8.95 4.92
N ALA A 266 13.16 -9.57 4.06
CA ALA A 266 13.21 -9.24 2.63
C ALA A 266 11.84 -9.39 1.94
N ALA A 267 10.97 -10.27 2.44
CA ALA A 267 9.62 -10.43 1.89
C ALA A 267 8.77 -9.17 2.13
N PHE A 268 8.85 -8.56 3.32
CA PHE A 268 8.17 -7.29 3.59
C PHE A 268 8.60 -6.18 2.63
N PHE A 269 9.91 -6.05 2.42
CA PHE A 269 10.47 -5.02 1.56
C PHE A 269 10.09 -5.25 0.09
N SER A 270 10.11 -6.51 -0.35
CA SER A 270 9.60 -6.90 -1.67
C SER A 270 8.12 -6.57 -1.83
N ASP A 271 7.28 -6.84 -0.83
CA ASP A 271 5.85 -6.49 -0.84
C ASP A 271 5.64 -4.96 -0.92
N CYS A 272 6.60 -4.17 -0.42
CA CYS A 272 6.58 -2.70 -0.49
C CYS A 272 7.22 -2.14 -1.78
N GLY A 273 7.65 -2.98 -2.72
CA GLY A 273 8.30 -2.54 -3.96
C GLY A 273 9.77 -2.18 -3.84
N PHE A 274 10.49 -2.76 -2.86
CA PHE A 274 11.95 -2.75 -2.81
C PHE A 274 12.47 -4.11 -3.25
N GLU A 275 13.24 -4.13 -4.33
CA GLU A 275 13.95 -5.34 -4.75
C GLU A 275 15.17 -5.56 -3.86
N PRO A 276 15.50 -6.82 -3.51
CA PRO A 276 16.76 -7.09 -2.83
C PRO A 276 17.92 -6.68 -3.75
N ASP A 277 18.89 -5.94 -3.20
CA ASP A 277 20.15 -5.70 -3.89
C ASP A 277 20.77 -7.05 -4.28
N ASP A 278 20.89 -7.34 -5.57
CA ASP A 278 21.65 -8.47 -6.10
C ASP A 278 23.17 -8.24 -5.89
N GLU A 279 23.61 -8.04 -4.65
CA GLU A 279 25.02 -8.12 -4.26
C GLU A 279 25.38 -9.54 -3.82
N ASP A 280 25.16 -10.56 -4.66
CA ASP A 280 25.88 -11.84 -4.53
C ASP A 280 25.82 -12.75 -5.77
N GLU A 281 25.97 -12.20 -6.98
CA GLU A 281 26.33 -12.99 -8.17
C GLU A 281 27.54 -12.40 -8.90
N THR A 282 28.75 -12.62 -8.37
CA THR A 282 30.00 -12.87 -9.12
C THR A 282 31.21 -12.94 -8.18
N ALA A 283 31.21 -13.94 -7.29
CA ALA A 283 32.44 -14.35 -6.60
C ALA A 283 32.62 -15.87 -6.66
N ASP A 284 32.45 -16.46 -7.85
CA ASP A 284 33.02 -17.77 -8.17
C ASP A 284 33.11 -17.93 -9.69
N ASP A 285 34.29 -17.61 -10.24
CA ASP A 285 34.98 -18.40 -11.28
C ASP A 285 36.13 -17.59 -11.90
N GLU A 286 37.28 -17.57 -11.23
CA GLU A 286 38.56 -17.63 -11.93
C GLU A 286 39.43 -18.71 -11.26
N ALA A 287 39.29 -19.93 -11.79
CA ALA A 287 40.24 -21.04 -11.66
C ALA A 287 41.10 -21.16 -12.93
#